data_AF-A0A495V842-F1
#
_entry.id   AF-A0A495V842-F1
#
_cell.length_a   1.000
_cell.length_b   1.000
_cell.length_c   1.000
_cell.angle_alpha   90.00
_cell.angle_beta   90.00
_cell.angle_gamma   90.00
#
_symmetry.space_group_name_H-M   'P 1'
#
loop_
_entity.id
_entity.type
_entity.pdbx_description
1 polymer ?
#
loop_
_entity_poly.entity_id
_entity_poly.type
_entity_poly.pdbx_seq_one_letter_code
_entity_poly.pdbx_strand_id
1 'polypeptide(L)'
;MTDDTAGFAAELIPTGYASWRFCIEVRCGIALTPEYVEERIRVLADPGQEETQRFARTYGRAHLDQILGWFRRAQAGLERDSMDGVSSR
;
A
#
# COMPACT_ATOMS: atom_id res chain seq x y z
N MET A 1 19.03 -8.00 -2.52
CA MET A 1 17.86 -8.56 -3.24
C MET A 1 17.70 -7.72 -4.47
N THR A 2 17.98 -8.32 -5.62
CA THR A 2 18.14 -7.64 -6.90
C THR A 2 16.90 -6.83 -7.26
N ASP A 3 17.19 -5.65 -7.76
CA ASP A 3 16.31 -4.60 -8.22
C ASP A 3 15.48 -5.10 -9.43
N ASP A 4 14.39 -5.83 -9.17
CA ASP A 4 13.35 -6.17 -10.16
C ASP A 4 12.47 -4.94 -10.52
N THR A 5 12.98 -3.74 -10.27
CA THR A 5 12.37 -2.45 -10.58
C THR A 5 11.97 -2.35 -12.05
N ALA A 6 12.76 -2.90 -12.96
CA ALA A 6 12.41 -2.97 -14.38
C ALA A 6 11.18 -3.85 -14.64
N GLY A 7 11.02 -4.96 -13.91
CA GLY A 7 9.84 -5.82 -13.96
C GLY A 7 8.60 -5.12 -13.41
N PHE A 8 8.73 -4.45 -12.27
CA PHE A 8 7.63 -3.72 -11.64
C PHE A 8 7.17 -2.52 -12.48
N ALA A 9 8.07 -1.85 -13.19
CA ALA A 9 7.74 -0.76 -14.09
C ALA A 9 6.87 -1.20 -15.28
N ALA A 10 7.03 -2.44 -15.74
CA ALA A 10 6.24 -3.01 -16.83
C ALA A 10 4.87 -3.57 -16.39
N GLU A 11 4.65 -3.80 -15.09
CA GLU A 11 3.36 -4.29 -14.57
C GLU A 11 2.27 -3.22 -14.70
N LEU A 12 1.17 -3.55 -15.39
CA LEU A 12 0.00 -2.66 -15.45
C LEU A 12 -0.74 -2.61 -14.11
N ILE A 13 -0.84 -3.76 -13.44
CA ILE A 13 -1.49 -3.92 -12.14
C ILE A 13 -0.51 -4.68 -11.24
N PRO A 14 -0.19 -4.15 -10.04
CA PRO A 14 0.76 -4.81 -9.17
C PRO A 14 0.20 -6.15 -8.69
N THR A 15 1.03 -7.18 -8.79
CA THR A 15 0.67 -8.55 -8.40
C THR A 15 1.23 -8.95 -7.03
N GLY A 16 2.16 -8.17 -6.48
CA GLY A 16 2.81 -8.42 -5.19
C GLY A 16 3.07 -7.17 -4.38
N TYR A 17 3.43 -7.34 -3.11
CA TYR A 17 3.69 -6.22 -2.19
C TYR A 17 4.82 -5.31 -2.69
N ALA A 18 5.90 -5.89 -3.24
CA ALA A 18 7.04 -5.11 -3.73
C ALA A 18 6.67 -4.27 -4.98
N SER A 19 5.98 -4.86 -5.96
CA SER A 19 5.53 -4.15 -7.16
C SER A 19 4.44 -3.11 -6.84
N TRP A 20 3.56 -3.39 -5.88
CA TRP A 20 2.59 -2.43 -5.35
C TRP A 20 3.26 -1.23 -4.69
N ARG A 21 4.24 -1.46 -3.83
CA ARG A 21 4.98 -0.40 -3.14
C ARG A 21 5.75 0.46 -4.15
N PHE A 22 6.41 -0.17 -5.12
CA PHE A 22 7.06 0.52 -6.22
C PHE A 22 6.07 1.37 -7.04
N CYS A 23 4.90 0.82 -7.35
CA CYS A 23 3.86 1.55 -8.08
C CYS A 23 3.44 2.83 -7.34
N ILE A 24 3.20 2.76 -6.03
CA ILE A 24 2.78 3.93 -5.25
C ILE A 24 3.92 4.94 -5.08
N GLU A 25 5.09 4.50 -4.61
CA GLU A 25 6.17 5.42 -4.22
C GLU A 25 6.95 5.97 -5.42
N VAL A 26 7.17 5.14 -6.45
CA VAL A 26 8.03 5.49 -7.59
C VAL A 26 7.19 5.92 -8.79
N ARG A 27 6.21 5.12 -9.21
CA ARG A 27 5.41 5.45 -10.41
C ARG A 27 4.39 6.54 -10.15
N CYS A 28 3.70 6.49 -9.01
CA CYS A 28 2.74 7.51 -8.62
C CYS A 28 3.37 8.67 -7.84
N GLY A 29 4.60 8.50 -7.32
CA GLY A 29 5.30 9.54 -6.57
C GLY A 29 4.68 9.85 -5.21
N ILE A 30 3.96 8.90 -4.62
CA ILE A 30 3.24 9.07 -3.36
C ILE A 30 4.03 8.38 -2.25
N ALA A 31 4.50 9.16 -1.27
CA ALA A 31 5.16 8.59 -0.10
C ALA A 31 4.16 7.84 0.78
N LEU A 32 4.50 6.61 1.20
CA LEU A 32 3.72 5.84 2.16
C LEU A 32 3.99 6.33 3.60
N THR A 33 3.57 7.56 3.91
CA THR A 33 3.66 8.11 5.27
C THR A 33 2.67 7.41 6.21
N PRO A 34 2.92 7.43 7.53
CA PRO A 34 1.98 6.88 8.51
C PRO A 34 0.56 7.43 8.35
N GLU A 35 0.42 8.76 8.22
CA GLU A 35 -0.90 9.41 8.05
C GLU A 35 -1.60 8.98 6.76
N TYR A 36 -0.85 8.91 5.66
CA TYR A 36 -1.41 8.47 4.38
C TYR A 36 -1.88 7.02 4.45
N VAL A 37 -1.05 6.12 4.99
CA VAL A 37 -1.39 4.70 5.11
C VAL A 37 -2.62 4.50 6.00
N GLU A 38 -2.68 5.18 7.15
CA GLU A 38 -3.82 5.10 8.06
C GLU A 38 -5.11 5.58 7.39
N GLU A 39 -5.07 6.72 6.70
CA GLU A 39 -6.21 7.23 5.95
C GLU A 39 -6.69 6.24 4.88
N ARG A 40 -5.76 5.68 4.09
CA ARG A 40 -6.11 4.73 3.03
C ARG A 40 -6.74 3.46 3.61
N ILE A 41 -6.26 2.96 4.74
CA ILE A 41 -6.86 1.82 5.43
C ILE A 41 -8.28 2.18 5.90
N ARG A 42 -8.45 3.32 6.57
CA ARG A 42 -9.75 3.78 7.09
C ARG A 42 -10.79 3.88 5.98
N VAL A 43 -10.45 4.50 4.84
CA VAL A 43 -11.37 4.63 3.71
C VAL A 43 -11.70 3.26 3.13
N LEU A 44 -10.68 2.51 2.70
CA LEU A 44 -10.87 1.26 1.95
C LEU A 44 -11.44 0.10 2.79
N ALA A 45 -11.35 0.17 4.12
CA ALA A 45 -11.95 -0.81 5.01
C ALA A 45 -13.44 -0.56 5.27
N ASP A 46 -13.94 0.65 5.00
CA ASP A 46 -15.35 1.00 5.22
C ASP A 46 -16.19 0.69 3.96
N PRO A 47 -17.10 -0.30 4.00
CA PRO A 47 -17.99 -0.60 2.87
C PRO A 47 -19.03 0.49 2.62
N GLY A 48 -19.27 1.40 3.56
CA GLY A 48 -20.15 2.56 3.41
C GLY A 48 -19.55 3.67 2.56
N GLN A 49 -18.22 3.72 2.41
CA GLN A 49 -17.55 4.74 1.62
C GLN A 49 -17.77 4.53 0.13
N GLU A 50 -18.15 5.61 -0.57
CA GLU A 50 -18.36 5.59 -2.02
C GLU A 50 -17.11 5.13 -2.77
N GLU A 51 -15.93 5.58 -2.35
CA GLU A 51 -14.65 5.18 -2.94
C GLU A 51 -14.43 3.67 -2.83
N THR A 52 -14.70 3.08 -1.65
CA THR A 52 -14.57 1.64 -1.42
C THR A 52 -15.51 0.84 -2.28
N GLN A 53 -16.76 1.28 -2.39
CA GLN A 53 -17.75 0.63 -3.25
C GLN A 53 -17.34 0.72 -4.73
N ARG A 54 -16.87 1.89 -5.18
CA ARG A 54 -16.37 2.08 -6.54
C ARG A 54 -15.18 1.18 -6.82
N PHE A 55 -14.21 1.13 -5.92
CA PHE A 55 -13.03 0.29 -6.03
C PHE A 55 -13.41 -1.20 -6.12
N ALA A 56 -14.27 -1.68 -5.22
CA ALA A 56 -14.72 -3.07 -5.20
C ALA A 56 -15.51 -3.44 -6.47
N ARG A 57 -16.27 -2.50 -7.05
CA ARG A 57 -16.99 -2.72 -8.32
C ARG A 57 -16.04 -2.81 -9.51
N THR A 58 -14.98 -2.01 -9.54
CA THR A 58 -14.02 -1.97 -10.66
C THR A 58 -13.03 -3.14 -10.61
N TYR A 59 -12.49 -3.46 -9.42
CA TYR A 59 -11.40 -4.43 -9.28
C TYR A 59 -11.80 -5.73 -8.59
N GLY A 60 -13.01 -5.78 -8.02
CA GLY A 60 -13.49 -6.92 -7.26
C GLY A 60 -13.05 -6.88 -5.79
N ARG A 61 -13.82 -7.58 -4.94
CA ARG A 61 -13.59 -7.62 -3.49
C ARG A 61 -12.26 -8.27 -3.11
N ALA A 62 -11.87 -9.34 -3.80
CA ALA A 62 -10.61 -10.03 -3.55
C ALA A 62 -9.40 -9.09 -3.73
N HIS A 63 -9.43 -8.22 -4.76
CA HIS A 63 -8.37 -7.25 -4.98
C HIS A 63 -8.37 -6.15 -3.90
N LEU A 64 -9.55 -5.66 -3.49
CA LEU A 64 -9.68 -4.72 -2.37
C LEU A 64 -9.06 -5.29 -1.08
N ASP A 65 -9.38 -6.52 -0.72
CA ASP A 65 -8.83 -7.17 0.49
C ASP A 65 -7.31 -7.35 0.40
N GLN A 66 -6.78 -7.64 -0.80
CA GLN A 66 -5.34 -7.70 -1.05
C GLN A 66 -4.66 -6.33 -0.87
N ILE A 67 -5.21 -5.26 -1.45
CA ILE A 67 -4.71 -3.89 -1.27
C ILE A 67 -4.71 -3.49 0.21
N LEU A 68 -5.80 -3.78 0.94
CA LEU A 68 -5.86 -3.56 2.38
C LEU A 68 -4.78 -4.33 3.14
N GLY A 69 -4.52 -5.58 2.76
CA GLY A 69 -3.44 -6.39 3.32
C GLY A 69 -2.06 -5.73 3.12
N TRP A 70 -1.81 -5.16 1.95
CA TRP A 70 -0.56 -4.46 1.67
C TRP A 70 -0.41 -3.14 2.42
N PHE A 71 -1.47 -2.35 2.55
CA PHE A 71 -1.44 -1.15 3.40
C PHE A 71 -1.17 -1.49 4.86
N ARG A 72 -1.81 -2.54 5.41
CA ARG A 72 -1.54 -3.00 6.79
C ARG A 72 -0.11 -3.48 6.97
N ARG A 73 0.45 -4.18 5.98
CA ARG A 73 1.87 -4.59 5.99
C ARG A 73 2.80 -3.38 5.98
N ALA A 74 2.48 -2.35 5.20
CA ALA A 74 3.24 -1.10 5.16
C ALA A 74 3.18 -0.39 6.52
N GLN A 75 2.00 -0.28 7.14
CA GLN A 75 1.80 0.30 8.47
C GLN A 75 2.70 -0.39 9.51
N ALA A 76 2.63 -1.72 9.59
CA ALA A 76 3.47 -2.49 10.51
C ALA A 76 4.98 -2.29 10.25
N GLY A 77 5.38 -2.01 9.01
CA GLY A 77 6.76 -1.65 8.67
C GLY A 77 7.18 -0.30 9.23
N LEU A 78 6.31 0.70 9.13
CA LEU A 78 6.54 2.07 9.62
C LEU A 78 6.61 2.12 11.16
N GLU A 79 5.78 1.33 11.84
CA GLU A 79 5.80 1.23 13.31
C GLU A 79 7.12 0.63 13.81
N ARG A 80 7.67 -0.37 13.11
CA ARG A 80 8.98 -0.95 13.44
C ARG A 80 10.11 0.05 13.21
N ASP A 81 10.10 0.74 12.08
CA ASP A 81 11.11 1.78 11.75
C ASP A 81 11.09 2.92 12.80
N SER A 82 9.90 3.30 13.26
CA SER A 82 9.72 4.29 14.33
C SER A 82 10.28 3.82 15.69
N MET A 83 10.21 2.51 15.99
CA MET A 83 10.73 1.93 17.23
C MET A 83 12.27 1.77 17.22
N ASP A 84 12.86 1.45 16.06
CA ASP A 84 14.32 1.40 15.90
C ASP A 84 14.96 2.81 15.93
N GLY A 85 14.22 3.86 15.54
CA GLY A 85 14.66 5.25 15.64
C GLY A 85 14.74 5.80 17.07
N VAL A 86 14.08 5.17 18.05
CA VAL A 86 14.12 5.55 19.48
C VAL A 86 15.16 4.74 20.27
N SER A 87 16.17 4.16 19.61
CA SER A 87 17.27 3.45 20.29
C SER A 87 18.63 4.15 20.17
N SER A 88 18.67 5.38 19.65
CA SER A 88 19.91 6.18 19.49
C SER A 88 19.83 7.55 20.19
N ARG A 89 19.52 7.57 21.50
CA ARG A 89 19.75 8.73 22.37
C ARG A 89 20.41 8.32 23.67
#